data_AF-A0ABD3GFS6-F1
#
_entry.id   AF-A0ABD3GFS6-F1
#
_cell.length_a   1.000
_cell.length_b   1.000
_cell.length_c   1.000
_cell.angle_alpha   90.00
_cell.angle_beta   90.00
_cell.angle_gamma   90.00
#
_symmetry.space_group_name_H-M   'P 1'
#
loop_
_entity.id
_entity.type
_entity.pdbx_description
1 polymer ?
#
loop_
_entity_poly.entity_id
_entity_poly.type
_entity_poly.pdbx_seq_one_letter_code
_entity_poly.pdbx_strand_id
1 'polypeptide(L)'
;MPCPPERHYTEWYAVEYAIQMGEMERTCSGLNRIPIMAELPYYDSLLIQHLGDPMHQEGNVVKNLLQHLFGQVDKPKHRKACEEFGVHRSAWIQVRPNRTEVIRPAAWVLTRDERSVFRQRVQDIRTPTWYGSNFRAAFAHNDSNIWGKGLKTHDYHRLIQDIIPIIMLDLGDDILRRAICSLSRLLRWVCAKELTPGETEEMQVLAAETLCLMEECLPPSFFKGQTHWLLHLPREVSLCGPVHTRWMYFIERYLRVLKDYIRQHARMEGCIAEGHLLSEIMFFGSEVLGRLDSSAPVSSFVEEPDVREMDEYAYGGKQKKKLDRVQYLQAHTFILHNSEIMQPWVAKFDEVRSNTRANRRPSSVTFLEFMCVSIQKIDDGEQLLEFPELTNDVRNIVIGPFHQVKTYTQLWSLGRHFRIKGLDDKLSRTQDCGLAPLALQRLMVEERHERFAKPNSGFWDSDDKV
;
A
#
# COMPACT_ATOMS: atom_id res chain seq x y z
N MET A 1 -1.93 -42.56 -13.17
CA MET A 1 -2.53 -43.70 -12.43
C MET A 1 -3.79 -43.19 -11.78
N PRO A 2 -4.95 -43.83 -11.96
CA PRO A 2 -6.14 -43.47 -11.19
C PRO A 2 -5.88 -43.82 -9.72
N CYS A 3 -6.03 -42.82 -8.84
CA CYS A 3 -5.85 -42.99 -7.40
C CYS A 3 -6.93 -43.97 -6.88
N PRO A 4 -6.60 -44.94 -6.00
CA PRO A 4 -7.59 -45.88 -5.49
C PRO A 4 -8.65 -45.12 -4.67
N PRO A 5 -9.95 -45.39 -4.87
CA PRO A 5 -11.00 -44.83 -4.04
C PRO A 5 -11.10 -45.72 -2.80
N GLU A 6 -10.33 -45.45 -1.75
CA GLU A 6 -10.67 -45.82 -0.37
C GLU A 6 -9.54 -45.48 0.60
N ARG A 7 -9.92 -44.81 1.69
CA ARG A 7 -9.13 -44.48 2.88
C ARG A 7 -8.06 -43.41 2.66
N HIS A 8 -8.47 -42.16 2.84
CA HIS A 8 -7.97 -41.23 3.87
C HIS A 8 -8.57 -39.85 3.58
N TYR A 9 -9.90 -39.75 3.60
CA TYR A 9 -10.58 -38.47 3.66
C TYR A 9 -10.59 -38.08 5.14
N THR A 10 -9.92 -36.97 5.46
CA THR A 10 -9.73 -36.45 6.81
C THR A 10 -11.07 -36.37 7.57
N GLU A 11 -11.04 -36.55 8.90
CA GLU A 11 -12.22 -36.57 9.80
C GLU A 11 -13.21 -35.42 9.57
N TRP A 12 -12.79 -34.32 8.92
CA TRP A 12 -13.62 -33.18 8.56
C TRP A 12 -14.54 -33.41 7.34
N TYR A 13 -14.14 -34.21 6.35
CA TYR A 13 -15.03 -34.63 5.27
C TYR A 13 -16.15 -35.51 5.80
N ALA A 14 -15.86 -36.36 6.79
CA ALA A 14 -16.87 -37.13 7.50
C ALA A 14 -17.81 -36.22 8.31
N VAL A 15 -17.32 -35.12 8.87
CA VAL A 15 -18.13 -34.12 9.58
C VAL A 15 -19.05 -33.35 8.64
N GLU A 16 -18.57 -32.84 7.50
CA GLU A 16 -19.43 -32.15 6.52
C GLU A 16 -20.40 -33.09 5.82
N TYR A 17 -19.97 -34.31 5.47
CA TYR A 17 -20.85 -35.34 4.90
C TYR A 17 -21.93 -35.77 5.91
N ALA A 18 -21.58 -35.93 7.19
CA ALA A 18 -22.55 -36.25 8.24
C ALA A 18 -23.51 -35.08 8.56
N ILE A 19 -23.06 -33.83 8.40
CA ILE A 19 -23.93 -32.63 8.50
C ILE A 19 -24.89 -32.57 7.30
N GLN A 20 -24.42 -32.81 6.08
CA GLN A 20 -25.24 -32.79 4.87
C GLN A 20 -26.24 -33.95 4.79
N MET A 21 -25.90 -35.12 5.34
CA MET A 21 -26.77 -36.31 5.33
C MET A 21 -27.75 -36.34 6.52
N GLY A 22 -27.71 -35.36 7.43
CA GLY A 22 -28.60 -35.32 8.60
C GLY A 22 -28.36 -36.44 9.62
N GLU A 23 -27.20 -37.11 9.56
CA GLU A 23 -26.87 -38.31 10.33
C GLU A 23 -26.06 -38.03 11.61
N MET A 24 -25.91 -36.77 12.04
CA MET A 24 -25.23 -36.49 13.31
C MET A 24 -26.13 -36.67 14.53
N GLU A 25 -25.98 -37.81 15.20
CA GLU A 25 -25.99 -37.81 16.66
C GLU A 25 -24.85 -36.92 17.17
N ARG A 26 -25.14 -36.15 18.23
CA ARG A 26 -24.40 -35.02 18.81
C ARG A 26 -23.01 -35.36 19.41
N THR A 27 -22.14 -36.08 18.71
CA THR A 27 -20.89 -36.61 19.28
C THR A 27 -19.64 -36.43 18.41
N CYS A 28 -19.53 -35.35 17.63
CA CYS A 28 -18.23 -34.96 17.06
C CYS A 28 -17.45 -34.08 18.05
N SER A 29 -16.31 -34.60 18.53
CA SER A 29 -15.45 -34.05 19.58
C SER A 29 -14.77 -32.69 19.27
N GLY A 30 -15.05 -32.09 18.12
CA GLY A 30 -14.46 -30.82 17.66
C GLY A 30 -15.39 -29.61 17.63
N LEU A 31 -16.72 -29.82 17.60
CA LEU A 31 -17.72 -28.75 17.53
C LEU A 31 -18.35 -28.54 18.91
N ASN A 32 -17.65 -27.81 19.78
CA ASN A 32 -18.12 -27.55 21.14
C ASN A 32 -19.25 -26.51 21.21
N ARG A 33 -19.53 -25.77 20.12
CA ARG A 33 -20.60 -24.76 20.05
C ARG A 33 -21.18 -24.66 18.64
N ILE A 34 -22.49 -24.78 18.55
CA ILE A 34 -23.28 -24.44 17.36
C ILE A 34 -23.50 -22.91 17.40
N PRO A 35 -23.30 -22.18 16.28
CA PRO A 35 -23.54 -20.74 16.26
C PRO A 35 -25.02 -20.43 16.50
N ILE A 36 -25.32 -19.37 17.26
CA ILE A 36 -26.70 -18.94 17.58
C ILE A 36 -27.55 -18.70 16.32
N MET A 37 -26.91 -18.35 15.20
CA MET A 37 -27.58 -18.16 13.91
C MET A 37 -28.20 -19.46 13.37
N ALA A 38 -27.70 -20.62 13.79
CA ALA A 38 -28.27 -21.92 13.42
C ALA A 38 -29.64 -22.19 14.06
N GLU A 39 -30.03 -21.42 15.08
CA GLU A 39 -31.37 -21.49 15.67
C GLU A 39 -32.41 -20.70 14.86
N LEU A 40 -31.98 -19.94 13.84
CA LEU A 40 -32.88 -19.15 13.02
C LEU A 40 -33.72 -20.06 12.11
N PRO A 41 -35.05 -19.87 12.01
CA PRO A 41 -35.94 -20.76 11.25
C PRO A 41 -35.60 -20.91 9.76
N TYR A 42 -34.85 -19.96 9.20
CA TYR A 42 -34.46 -19.93 7.80
C TYR A 42 -33.00 -20.36 7.58
N TYR A 43 -32.26 -20.75 8.62
CA TYR A 43 -30.84 -21.05 8.51
C TYR A 43 -30.55 -22.18 7.51
N ASP A 44 -31.38 -23.23 7.52
CA ASP A 44 -31.28 -24.36 6.59
C ASP A 44 -31.67 -24.00 5.15
N SER A 45 -32.33 -22.85 4.95
CA SER A 45 -32.68 -22.34 3.62
C SER A 45 -31.59 -21.46 3.00
N LEU A 46 -30.53 -21.13 3.75
CA LEU A 46 -29.44 -20.30 3.24
C LEU A 46 -28.55 -21.10 2.28
N LEU A 47 -28.31 -20.54 1.09
CA LEU A 47 -27.34 -21.08 0.13
C LEU A 47 -25.91 -21.13 0.70
N ILE A 48 -25.62 -20.24 1.65
CA ILE A 48 -24.37 -20.19 2.40
C ILE A 48 -24.71 -19.91 3.87
N GLN A 49 -24.43 -20.88 4.71
CA GLN A 49 -24.66 -20.82 6.16
C GLN A 49 -23.55 -20.08 6.92
N HIS A 50 -22.35 -20.03 6.34
CA HIS A 50 -21.19 -19.32 6.86
C HIS A 50 -20.44 -18.66 5.73
N LEU A 51 -20.30 -17.34 5.77
CA LEU A 51 -19.45 -16.63 4.82
C LEU A 51 -18.02 -16.63 5.35
N GLY A 52 -17.12 -17.34 4.68
CA GLY A 52 -15.70 -17.29 4.97
C GLY A 52 -15.16 -15.88 4.81
N ASP A 53 -14.19 -15.53 5.65
CA ASP A 53 -13.40 -14.31 5.51
C ASP A 53 -12.06 -14.65 4.86
N PRO A 54 -11.93 -14.46 3.53
CA PRO A 54 -10.73 -14.86 2.81
C PRO A 54 -9.51 -14.08 3.27
N MET A 55 -9.71 -12.87 3.81
CA MET A 55 -8.65 -12.04 4.38
C MET A 55 -7.90 -12.79 5.48
N HIS A 56 -8.61 -13.15 6.54
CA HIS A 56 -8.01 -13.85 7.67
C HIS A 56 -7.65 -15.30 7.35
N GLN A 57 -8.44 -16.00 6.54
CA GLN A 57 -8.17 -17.38 6.17
C GLN A 57 -6.83 -17.50 5.43
N GLU A 58 -6.60 -16.69 4.39
CA GLU A 58 -5.34 -16.67 3.66
C GLU A 58 -4.18 -16.30 4.60
N GLY A 59 -4.33 -15.23 5.39
CA GLY A 59 -3.31 -14.84 6.37
C GLY A 59 -2.94 -15.97 7.34
N ASN A 60 -3.92 -16.73 7.81
CA ASN A 60 -3.72 -17.86 8.70
C ASN A 60 -2.98 -19.02 8.02
N VAL A 61 -3.37 -19.38 6.80
CA VAL A 61 -2.71 -20.44 6.01
C VAL A 61 -1.25 -20.08 5.75
N VAL A 62 -0.98 -18.86 5.29
CA VAL A 62 0.38 -18.41 4.96
C VAL A 62 1.26 -18.31 6.20
N LYS A 63 0.73 -17.79 7.30
CA LYS A 63 1.43 -17.77 8.59
C LYS A 63 1.79 -19.18 9.04
N ASN A 64 0.84 -20.12 8.93
CA ASN A 64 1.08 -21.52 9.27
C ASN A 64 2.13 -22.16 8.34
N LEU A 65 2.12 -21.85 7.04
CA LEU A 65 3.11 -22.32 6.08
C LEU A 65 4.52 -21.83 6.45
N LEU A 66 4.69 -20.54 6.68
CA LEU A 66 5.97 -19.96 7.08
C LEU A 66 6.48 -20.53 8.41
N GLN A 67 5.59 -20.80 9.36
CA GLN A 67 5.96 -21.49 10.61
C GLN A 67 6.52 -22.90 10.36
N HIS A 68 5.97 -23.65 9.40
CA HIS A 68 6.46 -24.98 9.04
C HIS A 68 7.78 -24.89 8.27
N LEU A 69 7.89 -24.00 7.27
CA LEU A 69 9.12 -23.81 6.49
C LEU A 69 10.31 -23.41 7.36
N PHE A 70 10.09 -22.62 8.41
CA PHE A 70 11.15 -22.20 9.33
C PHE A 70 11.35 -23.16 10.52
N GLY A 71 10.58 -24.23 10.61
CA GLY A 71 10.69 -25.25 11.66
C GLY A 71 10.17 -24.81 13.04
N GLN A 72 9.48 -23.67 13.15
CA GLN A 72 9.00 -23.14 14.44
C GLN A 72 7.97 -24.03 15.13
N VAL A 73 7.17 -24.70 14.31
CA VAL A 73 6.11 -25.61 14.77
C VAL A 73 6.51 -27.05 14.58
N ASP A 74 7.73 -27.38 14.15
CA ASP A 74 8.16 -28.76 13.99
C ASP A 74 8.50 -29.39 15.36
N LYS A 75 7.56 -30.13 15.94
CA LYS A 75 7.65 -30.68 17.31
C LYS A 75 7.53 -32.20 17.28
N PRO A 76 8.07 -32.93 18.29
CA PRO A 76 7.98 -34.40 18.35
C PRO A 76 6.56 -34.95 18.18
N LYS A 77 5.53 -34.28 18.73
CA LYS A 77 4.13 -34.67 18.56
C LYS A 77 3.66 -34.68 17.09
N HIS A 78 4.19 -33.78 16.25
CA HIS A 78 3.84 -33.75 14.83
C HIS A 78 4.56 -34.86 14.05
N ARG A 79 5.77 -35.25 14.49
CA ARG A 79 6.48 -36.41 13.94
C ARG A 79 5.77 -37.71 14.27
N LYS A 80 5.26 -37.86 15.50
CA LYS A 80 4.40 -38.98 15.91
C LYS A 80 3.11 -39.05 15.09
N ALA A 81 2.46 -37.90 14.85
CA ALA A 81 1.31 -37.86 13.95
C ALA A 81 1.68 -38.37 12.53
N CYS A 82 2.83 -38.01 11.98
CA CYS A 82 3.26 -38.56 10.68
C CYS A 82 3.37 -40.09 10.70
N GLU A 83 3.85 -40.67 11.81
CA GLU A 83 3.92 -42.12 12.00
C GLU A 83 2.54 -42.77 12.14
N GLU A 84 1.66 -42.20 12.96
CA GLU A 84 0.28 -42.65 13.15
C GLU A 84 -0.52 -42.65 11.84
N PHE A 85 -0.35 -41.61 11.01
CA PHE A 85 -1.00 -41.49 9.70
C PHE A 85 -0.26 -42.24 8.59
N GLY A 86 0.89 -42.86 8.85
CA GLY A 86 1.62 -43.63 7.84
C GLY A 86 2.30 -42.79 6.75
N VAL A 87 2.44 -41.48 6.93
CA VAL A 87 2.95 -40.51 5.94
C VAL A 87 4.34 -40.01 6.31
N HIS A 88 5.09 -39.43 5.35
CA HIS A 88 6.37 -38.78 5.62
C HIS A 88 7.37 -39.64 6.42
N ARG A 89 7.59 -40.89 6.00
CA ARG A 89 8.43 -41.88 6.72
C ARG A 89 9.85 -41.38 7.05
N SER A 90 10.41 -40.50 6.23
CA SER A 90 11.71 -39.87 6.47
C SER A 90 11.73 -39.03 7.76
N ALA A 91 10.58 -38.50 8.16
CA ALA A 91 10.39 -37.61 9.29
C ALA A 91 10.06 -38.30 10.63
N TRP A 92 9.84 -39.63 10.63
CA TRP A 92 9.52 -40.40 11.84
C TRP A 92 10.67 -40.38 12.86
N ILE A 93 10.32 -40.44 14.14
CA ILE A 93 11.30 -40.48 15.22
C ILE A 93 11.96 -41.85 15.24
N GLN A 94 13.28 -41.90 15.09
CA GLN A 94 14.03 -43.15 15.12
C GLN A 94 14.60 -43.38 16.52
N VAL A 95 14.28 -44.51 17.14
CA VAL A 95 14.87 -44.92 18.41
C VAL A 95 16.08 -45.81 18.15
N ARG A 96 17.27 -45.36 18.53
CA ARG A 96 18.50 -46.15 18.43
C ARG A 96 18.54 -47.26 19.51
N PRO A 97 19.38 -48.30 19.35
CA PRO A 97 19.50 -49.39 20.34
C PRO A 97 19.82 -48.93 21.76
N ASN A 98 20.49 -47.78 21.91
CA ASN A 98 20.80 -47.13 23.18
C ASN A 98 19.64 -46.29 23.76
N ARG A 99 18.41 -46.44 23.25
CA ARG A 99 17.21 -45.67 23.60
C ARG A 99 17.29 -44.16 23.33
N THR A 100 18.24 -43.71 22.53
CA THR A 100 18.28 -42.29 22.09
C THR A 100 17.34 -42.08 20.91
N GLU A 101 16.47 -41.07 21.03
CA GLU A 101 15.60 -40.61 19.95
C GLU A 101 16.40 -39.72 18.98
N VAL A 102 16.30 -40.03 17.69
CA VAL A 102 16.90 -39.25 16.61
C VAL A 102 15.79 -38.67 15.73
N ILE A 103 15.77 -37.35 15.62
CA ILE A 103 14.85 -36.60 14.77
C ILE A 103 15.65 -36.12 13.54
N ARG A 104 15.27 -36.61 12.37
CA ARG A 104 15.86 -36.14 11.11
C ARG A 104 15.23 -34.81 10.67
N PRO A 105 15.99 -33.95 9.95
CA PRO A 105 15.42 -32.79 9.29
C PRO A 105 14.20 -33.21 8.46
N ALA A 106 13.08 -32.50 8.64
CA ALA A 106 11.89 -32.76 7.84
C ALA A 106 12.04 -32.14 6.45
N ALA A 107 11.47 -32.78 5.44
CA ALA A 107 11.49 -32.30 4.06
C ALA A 107 10.82 -30.92 3.89
N TRP A 108 9.79 -30.64 4.70
CA TRP A 108 9.10 -29.34 4.70
C TRP A 108 9.83 -28.22 5.43
N VAL A 109 10.94 -28.50 6.12
CA VAL A 109 11.70 -27.48 6.85
C VAL A 109 12.90 -27.08 6.01
N LEU A 110 12.97 -25.80 5.64
CA LEU A 110 14.12 -25.24 4.95
C LEU A 110 15.38 -25.37 5.82
N THR A 111 16.49 -25.72 5.18
CA THR A 111 17.81 -25.73 5.81
C THR A 111 18.18 -24.35 6.34
N ARG A 112 19.22 -24.28 7.18
CA ARG A 112 19.69 -22.99 7.70
C ARG A 112 20.10 -22.03 6.58
N ASP A 113 20.76 -22.53 5.54
CA ASP A 113 21.25 -21.74 4.42
C ASP A 113 20.09 -21.27 3.54
N GLU A 114 19.15 -22.15 3.22
CA GLU A 114 17.93 -21.77 2.49
C GLU A 114 17.11 -20.72 3.23
N ARG A 115 16.96 -20.82 4.55
CA ARG A 115 16.27 -19.79 5.35
C ARG A 115 17.02 -18.46 5.35
N SER A 116 18.34 -18.48 5.23
CA SER A 116 19.16 -17.28 5.07
C SER A 116 18.89 -16.62 3.72
N VAL A 117 18.92 -17.41 2.63
CA VAL A 117 18.61 -16.95 1.27
C VAL A 117 17.19 -16.42 1.18
N PHE A 118 16.21 -17.13 1.76
CA PHE A 118 14.81 -16.68 1.84
C PHE A 118 14.72 -15.28 2.45
N ARG A 119 15.30 -15.09 3.64
CA ARG A 119 15.28 -13.80 4.34
C ARG A 119 15.95 -12.70 3.54
N GLN A 120 17.12 -12.99 2.97
CA GLN A 120 17.84 -12.02 2.15
C GLN A 120 16.98 -11.55 0.98
N ARG A 121 16.36 -12.49 0.24
CA ARG A 121 15.47 -12.14 -0.88
C ARG A 121 14.27 -11.31 -0.45
N VAL A 122 13.65 -11.61 0.70
CA VAL A 122 12.56 -10.77 1.24
C VAL A 122 13.07 -9.38 1.63
N GLN A 123 14.30 -9.27 2.15
CA GLN A 123 14.88 -7.98 2.55
C GLN A 123 15.31 -7.12 1.37
N ASP A 124 15.70 -7.76 0.26
CA ASP A 124 16.18 -7.11 -0.95
C ASP A 124 15.04 -6.73 -1.90
N ILE A 125 13.84 -7.30 -1.72
CA ILE A 125 12.69 -6.97 -2.56
C ILE A 125 12.29 -5.50 -2.37
N ARG A 126 12.05 -4.84 -3.51
CA ARG A 126 11.51 -3.48 -3.55
C ARG A 126 10.17 -3.54 -4.25
N THR A 127 9.13 -3.07 -3.58
CA THR A 127 7.77 -3.06 -4.11
C THR A 127 7.32 -1.62 -4.41
N PRO A 128 6.26 -1.38 -5.19
CA PRO A 128 5.66 -0.05 -5.29
C PRO A 128 5.30 0.52 -3.91
N THR A 129 5.24 1.85 -3.79
CA THR A 129 4.77 2.46 -2.53
C THR A 129 3.34 2.01 -2.24
N TRP A 130 3.04 1.79 -0.95
CA TRP A 130 1.76 1.24 -0.45
C TRP A 130 1.45 -0.21 -0.83
N TYR A 131 2.35 -0.92 -1.51
CA TYR A 131 2.12 -2.31 -1.87
C TYR A 131 2.10 -3.26 -0.66
N GLY A 132 2.98 -3.05 0.32
CA GLY A 132 3.04 -3.83 1.57
C GLY A 132 3.77 -3.07 2.67
N SER A 133 3.86 -3.69 3.86
CA SER A 133 4.63 -3.14 4.96
C SER A 133 6.14 -3.17 4.70
N ASN A 134 6.93 -2.71 5.67
CA ASN A 134 8.39 -2.75 5.59
C ASN A 134 8.92 -4.19 5.76
N PHE A 135 8.84 -4.99 4.68
CA PHE A 135 9.30 -6.38 4.65
C PHE A 135 10.76 -6.52 5.05
N ARG A 136 11.61 -5.58 4.64
CA ARG A 136 13.02 -5.54 5.06
C ARG A 136 13.16 -5.53 6.58
N ALA A 137 12.42 -4.68 7.28
CA ALA A 137 12.44 -4.67 8.74
C ALA A 137 11.77 -5.91 9.36
N ALA A 138 10.67 -6.40 8.77
CA ALA A 138 9.93 -7.54 9.28
C ALA A 138 10.74 -8.86 9.25
N PHE A 139 11.73 -8.96 8.36
CA PHE A 139 12.59 -10.14 8.19
C PHE A 139 14.05 -9.90 8.65
N ALA A 140 14.36 -8.72 9.21
CA ALA A 140 15.68 -8.38 9.75
C ALA A 140 15.87 -8.93 11.19
N HIS A 141 15.96 -10.24 11.31
CA HIS A 141 16.18 -10.93 12.59
C HIS A 141 17.46 -11.76 12.59
N ASN A 142 18.20 -11.69 13.70
CA ASN A 142 19.43 -12.46 13.89
C ASN A 142 19.15 -13.96 14.13
N ASP A 143 17.95 -14.31 14.63
CA ASP A 143 17.57 -15.70 14.85
C ASP A 143 17.07 -16.34 13.55
N SER A 144 17.83 -17.31 13.06
CA SER A 144 17.52 -18.04 11.83
C SER A 144 16.22 -18.85 11.88
N ASN A 145 15.67 -19.13 13.06
CA ASN A 145 14.41 -19.84 13.26
C ASN A 145 13.19 -18.91 13.25
N ILE A 146 13.39 -17.58 13.27
CA ILE A 146 12.30 -16.61 13.18
C ILE A 146 12.05 -16.25 11.72
N TRP A 147 10.85 -16.57 11.23
CA TRP A 147 10.47 -16.26 9.85
C TRP A 147 10.17 -14.76 9.67
N GLY A 148 9.47 -14.09 10.60
CA GLY A 148 9.23 -12.64 10.56
C GLY A 148 8.41 -12.11 11.74
N LYS A 149 8.37 -10.78 11.93
CA LYS A 149 7.55 -10.09 12.95
C LYS A 149 6.88 -8.84 12.40
N GLY A 150 5.76 -8.46 13.04
CA GLY A 150 5.09 -7.18 12.77
C GLY A 150 4.27 -7.12 11.48
N LEU A 151 4.09 -8.26 10.80
CA LEU A 151 3.22 -8.36 9.62
C LEU A 151 1.75 -8.43 10.04
N LYS A 152 0.91 -7.71 9.30
CA LYS A 152 -0.56 -7.74 9.40
C LYS A 152 -1.13 -8.66 8.33
N THR A 153 -2.43 -8.94 8.42
CA THR A 153 -3.13 -9.84 7.49
C THR A 153 -2.86 -9.50 6.02
N HIS A 154 -2.97 -8.21 5.62
CA HIS A 154 -2.67 -7.73 4.26
C HIS A 154 -1.26 -8.03 3.73
N ASP A 155 -0.26 -8.09 4.60
CA ASP A 155 1.09 -8.44 4.21
C ASP A 155 1.18 -9.88 3.74
N TYR A 156 0.46 -10.80 4.38
CA TYR A 156 0.46 -12.22 4.02
C TYR A 156 -0.14 -12.47 2.65
N HIS A 157 -1.17 -11.71 2.26
CA HIS A 157 -1.74 -11.81 0.91
C HIS A 157 -0.70 -11.47 -0.15
N ARG A 158 -0.04 -10.32 0.01
CA ARG A 158 1.02 -9.90 -0.90
C ARG A 158 2.19 -10.88 -0.92
N LEU A 159 2.53 -11.41 0.25
CA LEU A 159 3.59 -12.41 0.37
C LEU A 159 3.26 -13.67 -0.44
N ILE A 160 2.12 -14.32 -0.24
CA ILE A 160 1.85 -15.60 -0.93
C ILE A 160 1.46 -15.42 -2.39
N GLN A 161 0.73 -14.36 -2.72
CA GLN A 161 0.23 -14.14 -4.07
C GLN A 161 1.37 -13.82 -5.03
N ASP A 162 2.32 -12.98 -4.61
CA ASP A 162 3.30 -12.41 -5.55
C ASP A 162 4.76 -12.69 -5.15
N ILE A 163 5.10 -12.74 -3.86
CA ILE A 163 6.50 -12.68 -3.41
C ILE A 163 7.09 -14.08 -3.14
N ILE A 164 6.47 -14.86 -2.26
CA ILE A 164 6.94 -16.16 -1.79
C ILE A 164 7.23 -17.14 -2.95
N PRO A 165 6.37 -17.26 -3.99
CA PRO A 165 6.66 -18.15 -5.12
C PRO A 165 7.97 -17.80 -5.82
N ILE A 166 8.29 -16.52 -5.95
CA ILE A 166 9.55 -16.03 -6.55
C ILE A 166 10.73 -16.31 -5.63
N ILE A 167 10.55 -16.08 -4.33
CA ILE A 167 11.61 -16.32 -3.34
C ILE A 167 11.94 -17.80 -3.21
N MET A 168 10.97 -18.68 -3.41
CA MET A 168 11.10 -20.13 -3.28
C MET A 168 11.66 -20.84 -4.51
N LEU A 169 11.98 -20.15 -5.61
CA LEU A 169 12.32 -20.77 -6.92
C LEU A 169 13.39 -21.88 -6.88
N ASP A 170 14.38 -21.79 -6.00
CA ASP A 170 15.47 -22.75 -5.81
C ASP A 170 15.62 -23.21 -4.34
N LEU A 171 14.58 -23.02 -3.52
CA LEU A 171 14.58 -23.39 -2.10
C LEU A 171 13.64 -24.57 -1.84
N GLY A 172 14.03 -25.47 -0.95
CA GLY A 172 13.25 -26.66 -0.62
C GLY A 172 13.23 -27.68 -1.76
N ASP A 173 12.43 -28.73 -1.59
CA ASP A 173 12.25 -29.73 -2.64
C ASP A 173 11.28 -29.26 -3.75
N ASP A 174 11.24 -30.02 -4.84
CA ASP A 174 10.44 -29.69 -6.01
C ASP A 174 8.93 -29.76 -5.77
N ILE A 175 8.50 -30.69 -4.93
CA ILE A 175 7.07 -30.89 -4.61
C ILE A 175 6.59 -29.69 -3.78
N LEU A 176 7.37 -29.26 -2.78
CA LEU A 176 7.09 -28.10 -1.95
C LEU A 176 7.00 -26.82 -2.79
N ARG A 177 7.92 -26.60 -3.73
CA ARG A 177 7.85 -25.44 -4.65
C ARG A 177 6.58 -25.48 -5.49
N ARG A 178 6.24 -26.63 -6.07
CA ARG A 178 5.00 -26.79 -6.84
C ARG A 178 3.75 -26.52 -6.01
N ALA A 179 3.70 -27.03 -4.78
CA ALA A 179 2.60 -26.79 -3.85
C ALA A 179 2.44 -25.30 -3.52
N ILE A 180 3.54 -24.60 -3.23
CA ILE A 180 3.53 -23.15 -2.95
C ILE A 180 3.09 -22.34 -4.17
N CYS A 181 3.58 -22.68 -5.36
CA CYS A 181 3.15 -22.04 -6.61
C CYS A 181 1.66 -22.29 -6.90
N SER A 182 1.17 -23.50 -6.65
CA SER A 182 -0.25 -23.85 -6.81
C SER A 182 -1.13 -23.07 -5.82
N LEU A 183 -0.71 -22.98 -4.56
CA LEU A 183 -1.40 -22.18 -3.53
C LEU A 183 -1.45 -20.71 -3.91
N SER A 184 -0.33 -20.13 -4.37
CA SER A 184 -0.28 -18.77 -4.87
C SER A 184 -1.22 -18.53 -6.05
N ARG A 185 -1.24 -19.47 -7.01
CA ARG A 185 -2.14 -19.41 -8.17
C ARG A 185 -3.60 -19.43 -7.73
N LEU A 186 -3.97 -20.35 -6.85
CA LEU A 186 -5.32 -20.47 -6.31
C LEU A 186 -5.76 -19.18 -5.62
N LEU A 187 -4.96 -18.68 -4.67
CA LEU A 187 -5.32 -17.50 -3.88
C LEU A 187 -5.39 -16.23 -4.74
N ARG A 188 -4.50 -16.07 -5.71
CA ARG A 188 -4.61 -14.97 -6.69
C ARG A 188 -5.90 -15.04 -7.49
N TRP A 189 -6.30 -16.24 -7.90
CA TRP A 189 -7.51 -16.42 -8.70
C TRP A 189 -8.78 -16.20 -7.86
N VAL A 190 -8.83 -16.75 -6.65
CA VAL A 190 -9.90 -16.49 -5.67
C VAL A 190 -10.04 -14.98 -5.40
N CYS A 191 -8.92 -14.26 -5.31
CA CYS A 191 -8.89 -12.82 -5.07
C CYS A 191 -8.97 -11.96 -6.35
N ALA A 192 -9.27 -12.54 -7.51
CA ALA A 192 -9.42 -11.79 -8.74
C ALA A 192 -10.58 -10.77 -8.64
N LYS A 193 -10.43 -9.64 -9.33
CA LYS A 193 -11.45 -8.57 -9.36
C LYS A 193 -12.62 -8.92 -10.26
N GLU A 194 -12.34 -9.68 -11.31
CA GLU A 194 -13.27 -10.07 -12.36
C GLU A 194 -13.26 -11.59 -12.46
N LEU A 195 -14.41 -12.16 -12.79
CA LEU A 195 -14.59 -13.60 -12.97
C LEU A 195 -15.31 -13.81 -14.31
N THR A 196 -14.85 -14.79 -15.06
CA THR A 196 -15.55 -15.23 -16.28
C THR A 196 -16.38 -16.50 -16.01
N PRO A 197 -17.46 -16.73 -16.77
CA PRO A 197 -18.30 -17.92 -16.57
C PRO A 197 -17.48 -19.23 -16.71
N GLY A 198 -17.67 -20.16 -15.78
CA GLY A 198 -16.97 -21.46 -15.77
C GLY A 198 -15.65 -21.48 -14.99
N GLU A 199 -15.03 -20.33 -14.73
CA GLU A 199 -13.76 -20.28 -13.98
C GLU A 199 -13.87 -20.86 -12.56
N THR A 200 -15.05 -20.78 -11.94
CA THR A 200 -15.25 -21.26 -10.57
C THR A 200 -15.24 -22.79 -10.47
N GLU A 201 -15.57 -23.51 -11.54
CA GLU A 201 -15.46 -24.98 -11.60
C GLU A 201 -13.99 -25.39 -11.72
N GLU A 202 -13.23 -24.73 -12.59
CA GLU A 202 -11.78 -24.94 -12.72
C GLU A 202 -11.04 -24.57 -11.43
N MET A 203 -11.49 -23.52 -10.75
CA MET A 203 -10.94 -23.10 -9.46
C MET A 203 -11.21 -24.13 -8.36
N GLN A 204 -12.36 -24.83 -8.37
CA GLN A 204 -12.64 -25.93 -7.45
C GLN A 204 -11.68 -27.10 -7.68
N VAL A 205 -11.45 -27.48 -8.94
CA VAL A 205 -10.47 -28.51 -9.31
C VAL A 205 -9.08 -28.12 -8.83
N LEU A 206 -8.66 -26.88 -9.09
CA LEU A 206 -7.37 -26.37 -8.61
C LEU A 206 -7.27 -26.38 -7.08
N ALA A 207 -8.34 -26.04 -6.36
CA ALA A 207 -8.32 -26.06 -4.91
C ALA A 207 -8.07 -27.48 -4.37
N ALA A 208 -8.75 -28.47 -4.93
CA ALA A 208 -8.53 -29.88 -4.59
C ALA A 208 -7.11 -30.34 -4.91
N GLU A 209 -6.62 -30.07 -6.14
CA GLU A 209 -5.26 -30.41 -6.56
C GLU A 209 -4.19 -29.74 -5.68
N THR A 210 -4.40 -28.47 -5.33
CA THR A 210 -3.49 -27.72 -4.45
C THR A 210 -3.42 -28.35 -3.08
N LEU A 211 -4.55 -28.73 -2.48
CA LEU A 211 -4.56 -29.40 -1.18
C LEU A 211 -3.84 -30.76 -1.25
N CYS A 212 -4.08 -31.56 -2.28
CA CYS A 212 -3.37 -32.83 -2.46
C CYS A 212 -1.85 -32.65 -2.61
N LEU A 213 -1.40 -31.66 -3.39
CA LEU A 213 0.03 -31.33 -3.52
C LEU A 213 0.63 -30.87 -2.20
N MET A 214 -0.13 -30.14 -1.39
CA MET A 214 0.30 -29.73 -0.07
C MET A 214 0.39 -30.93 0.88
N GLU A 215 -0.57 -31.87 0.83
CA GLU A 215 -0.56 -33.09 1.67
C GLU A 215 0.64 -33.98 1.39
N GLU A 216 1.10 -34.01 0.13
CA GLU A 216 2.28 -34.75 -0.29
C GLU A 216 3.58 -34.23 0.35
N CYS A 217 3.70 -32.90 0.58
CA CYS A 217 4.94 -32.29 1.07
C CYS A 217 4.88 -31.78 2.53
N LEU A 218 3.70 -31.52 3.09
CA LEU A 218 3.52 -30.94 4.43
C LEU A 218 2.98 -31.98 5.43
N PRO A 219 3.29 -31.84 6.73
CA PRO A 219 2.85 -32.81 7.74
C PRO A 219 1.37 -32.62 8.09
N PRO A 220 0.71 -33.64 8.71
CA PRO A 220 -0.68 -33.53 9.18
C PRO A 220 -0.94 -32.31 10.08
N SER A 221 0.07 -31.84 10.85
CA SER A 221 -0.05 -30.65 11.70
C SER A 221 -0.28 -29.34 10.93
N PHE A 222 0.01 -29.33 9.62
CA PHE A 222 -0.28 -28.20 8.76
C PHE A 222 -1.78 -28.07 8.50
N PHE A 223 -2.48 -29.19 8.29
CA PHE A 223 -3.89 -29.27 7.89
C PHE A 223 -4.84 -29.01 9.06
N LYS A 224 -4.93 -27.75 9.44
CA LYS A 224 -5.92 -27.23 10.39
C LYS A 224 -7.21 -26.89 9.63
N GLY A 225 -8.30 -26.62 10.36
CA GLY A 225 -9.55 -26.18 9.76
C GLY A 225 -9.38 -25.01 8.78
N GLN A 226 -8.49 -24.05 9.08
CA GLN A 226 -8.14 -22.91 8.20
C GLN A 226 -7.64 -23.33 6.81
N THR A 227 -6.94 -24.45 6.69
CA THR A 227 -6.42 -24.97 5.42
C THR A 227 -7.51 -25.64 4.60
N HIS A 228 -8.44 -26.34 5.26
CA HIS A 228 -9.57 -26.97 4.58
C HIS A 228 -10.50 -25.96 3.89
N TRP A 229 -10.67 -24.76 4.46
CA TRP A 229 -11.46 -23.68 3.85
C TRP A 229 -11.01 -23.29 2.43
N LEU A 230 -9.75 -23.55 2.05
CA LEU A 230 -9.29 -23.32 0.69
C LEU A 230 -10.13 -24.08 -0.35
N LEU A 231 -10.69 -25.23 0.02
CA LEU A 231 -11.57 -26.03 -0.83
C LEU A 231 -12.94 -25.35 -1.06
N HIS A 232 -13.41 -24.60 -0.07
CA HIS A 232 -14.72 -23.96 -0.07
C HIS A 232 -14.72 -22.58 -0.72
N LEU A 233 -13.56 -21.90 -0.72
CA LEU A 233 -13.41 -20.57 -1.31
C LEU A 233 -13.94 -20.48 -2.75
N PRO A 234 -13.63 -21.41 -3.68
CA PRO A 234 -14.15 -21.35 -5.04
C PRO A 234 -15.68 -21.49 -5.12
N ARG A 235 -16.28 -22.32 -4.25
CA ARG A 235 -17.74 -22.46 -4.18
C ARG A 235 -18.38 -21.18 -3.65
N GLU A 236 -17.80 -20.57 -2.62
CA GLU A 236 -18.26 -19.27 -2.14
C GLU A 236 -18.13 -18.19 -3.21
N VAL A 237 -17.02 -18.15 -3.97
CA VAL A 237 -16.83 -17.24 -5.11
C VAL A 237 -17.93 -17.44 -6.16
N SER A 238 -18.29 -18.70 -6.44
CA SER A 238 -19.37 -19.02 -7.38
C SER A 238 -20.75 -18.52 -6.94
N LEU A 239 -20.99 -18.40 -5.64
CA LEU A 239 -22.30 -18.04 -5.09
C LEU A 239 -22.39 -16.54 -4.75
N CYS A 240 -21.30 -15.94 -4.25
CA CYS A 240 -21.25 -14.56 -3.79
C CYS A 240 -20.59 -13.61 -4.79
N GLY A 241 -19.96 -14.13 -5.83
CA GLY A 241 -19.14 -13.35 -6.76
C GLY A 241 -17.74 -13.03 -6.22
N PRO A 242 -17.06 -12.05 -6.83
CA PRO A 242 -15.67 -11.71 -6.51
C PRO A 242 -15.42 -11.41 -5.04
N VAL A 243 -14.30 -11.90 -4.52
CA VAL A 243 -13.97 -11.79 -3.08
C VAL A 243 -13.84 -10.33 -2.64
N HIS A 244 -13.36 -9.42 -3.51
CA HIS A 244 -13.10 -8.00 -3.19
C HIS A 244 -14.29 -7.24 -2.56
N THR A 245 -15.53 -7.59 -2.89
CA THR A 245 -16.75 -6.97 -2.33
C THR A 245 -17.05 -7.40 -0.90
N ARG A 246 -16.44 -8.49 -0.44
CA ARG A 246 -16.69 -9.14 0.84
C ARG A 246 -15.44 -9.28 1.73
N TRP A 247 -14.37 -8.54 1.45
CA TRP A 247 -13.20 -8.50 2.34
C TRP A 247 -13.53 -7.77 3.63
N MET A 248 -12.95 -8.23 4.73
CA MET A 248 -13.05 -7.51 6.00
C MET A 248 -12.23 -6.21 6.04
N TYR A 249 -11.39 -5.88 5.03
CA TYR A 249 -10.56 -4.68 5.05
C TYR A 249 -11.34 -3.38 5.29
N PHE A 250 -12.43 -3.16 4.57
CA PHE A 250 -13.19 -1.92 4.70
C PHE A 250 -13.90 -1.87 6.06
N ILE A 251 -14.43 -3.01 6.52
CA ILE A 251 -15.07 -3.13 7.84
C ILE A 251 -14.06 -2.85 8.96
N GLU A 252 -12.88 -3.48 8.94
CA GLU A 252 -11.85 -3.26 9.95
C GLU A 252 -11.31 -1.82 9.95
N ARG A 253 -11.17 -1.20 8.77
CA ARG A 253 -10.79 0.21 8.67
C ARG A 253 -11.85 1.11 9.27
N TYR A 254 -13.12 0.85 8.99
CA TYR A 254 -14.23 1.61 9.56
C TYR A 254 -14.31 1.43 11.08
N LEU A 255 -14.20 0.20 11.59
CA LEU A 255 -14.17 -0.08 13.02
C LEU A 255 -13.01 0.62 13.73
N ARG A 256 -11.85 0.76 13.07
CA ARG A 256 -10.74 1.57 13.60
C ARG A 256 -11.13 3.04 13.73
N VAL A 257 -11.79 3.62 12.73
CA VAL A 257 -12.28 5.03 12.80
C VAL A 257 -13.26 5.20 13.97
N LEU A 258 -14.23 4.29 14.11
CA LEU A 258 -15.18 4.35 15.23
C LEU A 258 -14.47 4.24 16.58
N LYS A 259 -13.43 3.41 16.67
CA LYS A 259 -12.63 3.27 17.88
C LYS A 259 -11.93 4.58 18.26
N ASP A 260 -11.50 5.37 17.28
CA ASP A 260 -10.84 6.66 17.51
C ASP A 260 -11.82 7.74 18.05
N TYR A 261 -13.13 7.55 17.86
CA TYR A 261 -14.17 8.40 18.47
C TYR A 261 -14.38 8.13 19.96
N ILE A 262 -13.96 6.97 20.47
CA ILE A 262 -14.18 6.61 21.87
C ILE A 262 -13.26 7.44 22.77
N ARG A 263 -13.85 8.46 23.43
CA ARG A 263 -13.16 9.27 24.46
C ARG A 263 -13.32 8.70 25.86
N GLN A 264 -14.44 8.01 26.12
CA GLN A 264 -14.75 7.41 27.41
C GLN A 264 -15.29 5.98 27.25
N HIS A 265 -14.51 4.99 27.67
CA HIS A 265 -14.88 3.58 27.60
C HIS A 265 -16.13 3.19 28.40
N ALA A 266 -16.55 4.01 29.38
CA ALA A 266 -17.79 3.77 30.13
C ALA A 266 -19.07 4.15 29.35
N ARG A 267 -18.95 4.89 28.23
CA ARG A 267 -20.05 5.41 27.42
C ARG A 267 -19.71 5.32 25.93
N MET A 268 -19.34 4.13 25.46
CA MET A 268 -18.77 3.94 24.11
C MET A 268 -19.74 4.37 23.01
N GLU A 269 -21.02 3.98 23.13
CA GLU A 269 -22.05 4.27 22.14
C GLU A 269 -22.27 5.79 21.99
N GLY A 270 -22.31 6.51 23.12
CA GLY A 270 -22.45 7.97 23.13
C GLY A 270 -21.25 8.68 22.51
N CYS A 271 -20.02 8.25 22.84
CA CYS A 271 -18.82 8.81 22.24
C CYS A 271 -18.75 8.56 20.73
N ILE A 272 -19.15 7.37 20.26
CA ILE A 272 -19.19 7.06 18.83
C ILE A 272 -20.21 7.96 18.13
N ALA A 273 -21.43 8.09 18.68
CA ALA A 273 -22.48 8.93 18.09
C ALA A 273 -22.06 10.41 18.02
N GLU A 274 -21.47 10.95 19.09
CA GLU A 274 -20.99 12.33 19.14
C GLU A 274 -19.81 12.57 18.18
N GLY A 275 -18.84 11.66 18.17
CA GLY A 275 -17.68 11.75 17.27
C GLY A 275 -18.08 11.65 15.80
N HIS A 276 -19.05 10.80 15.47
CA HIS A 276 -19.59 10.69 14.13
C HIS A 276 -20.34 11.96 13.70
N LEU A 277 -21.21 12.50 14.56
CA LEU A 277 -21.91 13.76 14.32
C LEU A 277 -20.93 14.92 14.08
N LEU A 278 -19.87 15.01 14.90
CA LEU A 278 -18.84 16.02 14.71
C LEU A 278 -18.12 15.84 13.37
N SER A 279 -17.82 14.60 12.98
CA SER A 279 -17.20 14.28 11.70
C SER A 279 -18.08 14.70 10.51
N GLU A 280 -19.39 14.42 10.57
CA GLU A 280 -20.35 14.82 9.54
C GLU A 280 -20.48 16.35 9.44
N ILE A 281 -20.60 17.05 10.58
CA ILE A 281 -20.67 18.52 10.60
C ILE A 281 -19.41 19.14 10.00
N MET A 282 -18.23 18.60 10.32
CA MET A 282 -16.96 19.07 9.77
C MET A 282 -16.87 18.81 8.26
N PHE A 283 -17.34 17.64 7.79
CA PHE A 283 -17.39 17.32 6.37
C PHE A 283 -18.32 18.27 5.62
N PHE A 284 -19.57 18.41 6.08
CA PHE A 284 -20.56 19.31 5.49
C PHE A 284 -20.07 20.76 5.49
N GLY A 285 -19.50 21.20 6.63
CA GLY A 285 -18.89 22.52 6.76
C GLY A 285 -17.80 22.75 5.72
N SER A 286 -16.91 21.77 5.51
CA SER A 286 -15.86 21.88 4.49
C SER A 286 -16.38 21.89 3.06
N GLU A 287 -17.44 21.14 2.75
CA GLU A 287 -18.05 21.13 1.42
C GLU A 287 -18.73 22.47 1.12
N VAL A 288 -19.48 23.01 2.08
CA VAL A 288 -20.14 24.31 1.94
C VAL A 288 -19.12 25.44 1.88
N LEU A 289 -18.13 25.44 2.78
CA LEU A 289 -17.07 26.45 2.79
C LEU A 289 -16.22 26.38 1.53
N GLY A 290 -15.87 25.19 1.03
CA GLY A 290 -15.12 25.04 -0.22
C GLY A 290 -15.88 25.55 -1.46
N ARG A 291 -17.22 25.56 -1.43
CA ARG A 291 -18.05 26.19 -2.48
C ARG A 291 -18.13 27.71 -2.35
N LEU A 292 -18.00 28.25 -1.13
CA LEU A 292 -18.10 29.68 -0.84
C LEU A 292 -16.74 30.39 -0.97
N ASP A 293 -15.68 29.70 -0.60
CA ASP A 293 -14.30 30.19 -0.59
C ASP A 293 -13.36 29.02 -0.90
N SER A 294 -12.78 29.04 -2.10
CA SER A 294 -11.82 28.02 -2.54
C SER A 294 -10.52 28.01 -1.73
N SER A 295 -10.27 29.04 -0.91
CA SER A 295 -9.13 29.10 0.01
C SER A 295 -9.43 28.55 1.41
N ALA A 296 -10.69 28.17 1.68
CA ALA A 296 -11.07 27.62 2.96
C ALA A 296 -10.38 26.27 3.24
N PRO A 297 -9.95 26.02 4.49
CA PRO A 297 -9.30 24.76 4.84
C PRO A 297 -10.27 23.59 4.65
N VAL A 298 -9.91 22.67 3.75
CA VAL A 298 -10.64 21.40 3.56
C VAL A 298 -10.42 20.52 4.79
N SER A 299 -11.52 19.95 5.31
CA SER A 299 -11.46 19.04 6.44
C SER A 299 -10.57 17.83 6.12
N SER A 300 -9.51 17.62 6.91
CA SER A 300 -8.64 16.45 6.81
C SER A 300 -9.27 15.15 7.36
N PHE A 301 -10.56 15.17 7.69
CA PHE A 301 -11.32 14.00 8.17
C PHE A 301 -11.82 13.11 7.03
N VAL A 302 -11.63 13.51 5.77
CA VAL A 302 -11.70 12.57 4.65
C VAL A 302 -10.65 11.49 4.93
N GLU A 303 -11.05 10.21 4.91
CA GLU A 303 -10.13 9.07 4.90
C GLU A 303 -8.92 9.44 4.07
N GLU A 304 -7.69 9.31 4.62
CA GLU A 304 -6.42 9.75 3.98
C GLU A 304 -6.63 9.92 2.48
N PRO A 305 -6.83 11.16 1.98
CA PRO A 305 -7.28 11.37 0.60
C PRO A 305 -6.38 10.52 -0.25
N ASP A 306 -6.94 9.67 -1.11
CA ASP A 306 -6.14 8.73 -1.87
C ASP A 306 -5.09 9.58 -2.59
N VAL A 307 -3.84 9.53 -2.13
CA VAL A 307 -2.80 10.49 -2.54
C VAL A 307 -2.53 10.35 -4.05
N ARG A 308 -3.09 9.30 -4.66
CA ARG A 308 -3.21 9.04 -6.09
C ARG A 308 -4.10 10.04 -6.86
N GLU A 309 -5.01 10.76 -6.20
CA GLU A 309 -5.90 11.77 -6.80
C GLU A 309 -5.40 13.22 -6.59
N MET A 310 -4.33 13.43 -5.81
CA MET A 310 -3.71 14.75 -5.69
C MET A 310 -2.68 14.96 -6.81
N ASP A 311 -2.78 16.09 -7.52
CA ASP A 311 -1.87 16.45 -8.60
C ASP A 311 -0.41 16.37 -8.15
N GLU A 312 -0.03 17.11 -7.08
CA GLU A 312 1.31 17.10 -6.49
C GLU A 312 1.34 17.45 -5.00
N TYR A 313 2.10 16.69 -4.19
CA TYR A 313 2.23 16.92 -2.75
C TYR A 313 3.67 16.71 -2.24
N ALA A 314 4.35 17.80 -1.88
CA ALA A 314 5.70 17.77 -1.32
C ALA A 314 5.69 17.59 0.21
N TYR A 315 6.47 16.64 0.73
CA TYR A 315 6.46 16.30 2.16
C TYR A 315 7.80 15.73 2.67
N GLY A 316 7.89 15.48 3.98
CA GLY A 316 9.13 15.05 4.64
C GLY A 316 9.95 16.22 5.21
N GLY A 317 11.22 15.98 5.52
CA GLY A 317 12.06 16.88 6.33
C GLY A 317 12.08 18.31 5.80
N LYS A 318 11.42 19.23 6.52
CA LYS A 318 11.29 20.63 6.14
C LYS A 318 12.56 21.38 6.55
N GLN A 319 13.38 21.77 5.59
CA GLN A 319 14.54 22.63 5.84
C GLN A 319 14.47 23.91 5.03
N LYS A 320 14.83 25.04 5.66
CA LYS A 320 15.02 26.30 4.95
C LYS A 320 16.40 26.30 4.32
N LYS A 321 16.48 26.43 3.00
CA LYS A 321 17.74 26.53 2.26
C LYS A 321 17.80 27.90 1.59
N LYS A 322 18.94 28.58 1.71
CA LYS A 322 19.24 29.76 0.89
C LYS A 322 19.67 29.28 -0.51
N LEU A 323 19.01 29.76 -1.55
CA LEU A 323 19.39 29.47 -2.93
C LEU A 323 20.73 30.11 -3.23
N ASP A 324 21.61 29.37 -3.91
CA ASP A 324 22.80 29.98 -4.50
C ASP A 324 22.40 30.83 -5.72
N ARG A 325 23.32 31.67 -6.22
CA ARG A 325 23.05 32.60 -7.31
C ARG A 325 22.59 31.88 -8.58
N VAL A 326 23.15 30.71 -8.87
CA VAL A 326 22.82 29.95 -10.08
C VAL A 326 21.42 29.33 -9.96
N GLN A 327 21.12 28.70 -8.83
CA GLN A 327 19.80 28.14 -8.52
C GLN A 327 18.71 29.22 -8.53
N TYR A 328 19.02 30.39 -7.97
CA TYR A 328 18.10 31.53 -7.98
C TYR A 328 17.78 31.98 -9.40
N LEU A 329 18.82 32.19 -10.23
CA LEU A 329 18.63 32.62 -11.62
C LEU A 329 17.89 31.57 -12.44
N GLN A 330 18.18 30.28 -12.24
CA GLN A 330 17.48 29.18 -12.90
C GLN A 330 15.99 29.15 -12.51
N ALA A 331 15.68 29.25 -11.21
CA ALA A 331 14.31 29.28 -10.71
C ALA A 331 13.54 30.51 -11.23
N HIS A 332 14.16 31.69 -11.17
CA HIS A 332 13.55 32.93 -11.64
C HIS A 332 13.27 32.87 -13.15
N THR A 333 14.26 32.44 -13.94
CA THR A 333 14.10 32.27 -15.40
C THR A 333 13.01 31.25 -15.72
N PHE A 334 12.98 30.13 -15.01
CA PHE A 334 11.96 29.11 -15.20
C PHE A 334 10.55 29.65 -14.94
N ILE A 335 10.34 30.36 -13.82
CA ILE A 335 9.04 30.94 -13.46
C ILE A 335 8.60 31.97 -14.51
N LEU A 336 9.51 32.82 -14.98
CA LEU A 336 9.21 33.85 -15.98
C LEU A 336 8.72 33.23 -17.31
N HIS A 337 9.33 32.14 -17.75
CA HIS A 337 9.01 31.53 -19.04
C HIS A 337 7.85 30.53 -19.00
N ASN A 338 7.57 29.93 -17.84
CA ASN A 338 6.57 28.85 -17.72
C ASN A 338 5.28 29.30 -17.01
N SER A 339 5.18 30.56 -16.55
CA SER A 339 3.94 31.06 -15.94
C SER A 339 2.92 31.37 -17.00
N GLU A 340 1.68 30.91 -16.80
CA GLU A 340 0.54 31.26 -17.65
C GLU A 340 0.34 32.78 -17.70
N ILE A 341 0.48 33.46 -16.55
CA ILE A 341 0.35 34.92 -16.43
C ILE A 341 1.42 35.66 -17.27
N MET A 342 2.60 35.06 -17.45
CA MET A 342 3.68 35.65 -18.22
C MET A 342 3.61 35.34 -19.72
N GLN A 343 2.76 34.42 -20.18
CA GLN A 343 2.69 34.05 -21.60
C GLN A 343 2.45 35.24 -22.55
N PRO A 344 1.54 36.19 -22.25
CA PRO A 344 1.36 37.38 -23.09
C PRO A 344 2.62 38.24 -23.18
N TRP A 345 3.37 38.33 -22.08
CA TRP A 345 4.63 39.07 -21.99
C TRP A 345 5.78 38.37 -22.72
N VAL A 346 5.84 37.04 -22.65
CA VAL A 346 6.80 36.23 -23.41
C VAL A 346 6.55 36.40 -24.92
N ALA A 347 5.29 36.35 -25.36
CA ALA A 347 4.93 36.58 -26.74
C ALA A 347 5.32 37.99 -27.22
N LYS A 348 5.07 39.02 -26.38
CA LYS A 348 5.48 40.40 -26.68
C LYS A 348 7.00 40.54 -26.78
N PHE A 349 7.74 39.89 -25.88
CA PHE A 349 9.20 39.89 -25.93
C PHE A 349 9.73 39.24 -27.22
N ASP A 350 9.14 38.12 -27.65
CA ASP A 350 9.52 37.47 -28.91
C ASP A 350 9.17 38.32 -30.13
N GLU A 351 8.02 39.02 -30.12
CA GLU A 351 7.65 40.01 -31.14
C GLU A 351 8.71 41.13 -31.26
N VAL A 352 9.02 41.80 -30.14
CA VAL A 352 10.03 42.87 -30.09
C VAL A 352 11.41 42.36 -30.53
N ARG A 353 11.80 41.16 -30.09
CA ARG A 353 13.07 40.53 -30.48
C ARG A 353 13.12 40.20 -31.97
N SER A 354 12.01 39.78 -32.56
CA SER A 354 11.90 39.50 -34.00
C SER A 354 12.00 40.77 -34.85
N ASN A 355 11.36 41.86 -34.43
CA ASN A 355 11.42 43.17 -35.09
C ASN A 355 12.82 43.81 -34.99
N THR A 356 13.52 43.61 -33.87
CA THR A 356 14.86 44.16 -33.65
C THR A 356 15.93 43.45 -34.50
N ARG A 357 15.76 42.16 -34.84
CA ARG A 357 16.68 41.44 -35.74
C ARG A 357 16.75 42.03 -37.16
N ALA A 358 15.74 42.79 -37.59
CA ALA A 358 15.74 43.48 -38.88
C ALA A 358 16.65 44.73 -38.91
N ASN A 359 17.02 45.30 -37.76
CA ASN A 359 17.80 46.54 -37.67
C ASN A 359 18.89 46.46 -36.56
N ARG A 360 20.09 46.00 -36.97
CA ARG A 360 21.38 45.99 -36.22
C ARG A 360 21.51 44.99 -35.05
N ARG A 361 22.79 44.63 -34.80
CA ARG A 361 23.27 43.56 -33.90
C ARG A 361 22.53 43.57 -32.55
N PRO A 362 21.96 42.44 -32.09
CA PRO A 362 21.25 42.40 -30.83
C PRO A 362 22.25 42.47 -29.67
N SER A 363 22.07 43.43 -28.75
CA SER A 363 22.44 43.16 -27.37
C SER A 363 21.63 41.94 -26.93
N SER A 364 22.26 40.99 -26.25
CA SER A 364 21.58 39.80 -25.71
C SER A 364 20.70 40.19 -24.52
N VAL A 365 19.68 41.02 -24.76
CA VAL A 365 18.72 41.44 -23.73
C VAL A 365 17.96 40.20 -23.28
N THR A 366 18.05 39.91 -21.99
CA THR A 366 17.32 38.80 -21.37
C THR A 366 15.84 39.18 -21.21
N PHE A 367 14.96 38.19 -21.14
CA PHE A 367 13.53 38.45 -20.93
C PHE A 367 13.28 39.24 -19.62
N LEU A 368 14.08 38.99 -18.59
CA LEU A 368 14.01 39.74 -17.33
C LEU A 368 14.36 41.22 -17.50
N GLU A 369 15.43 41.54 -18.24
CA GLU A 369 15.81 42.93 -18.52
C GLU A 369 14.73 43.65 -19.33
N PHE A 370 14.13 42.97 -20.31
CA PHE A 370 12.98 43.50 -21.05
C PHE A 370 11.80 43.80 -20.12
N MET A 371 11.47 42.90 -19.19
CA MET A 371 10.40 43.11 -18.22
C MET A 371 10.68 44.31 -17.30
N CYS A 372 11.88 44.41 -16.73
CA CYS A 372 12.25 45.52 -15.85
C CYS A 372 12.13 46.88 -16.55
N VAL A 373 12.62 46.98 -17.80
CA VAL A 373 12.53 48.22 -18.60
C VAL A 373 11.08 48.52 -18.97
N SER A 374 10.30 47.51 -19.33
CA SER A 374 8.90 47.68 -19.72
C SER A 374 8.04 48.13 -18.54
N ILE A 375 8.24 47.56 -17.36
CA ILE A 375 7.53 47.98 -16.13
C ILE A 375 7.87 49.43 -15.78
N GLN A 376 9.15 49.82 -15.84
CA GLN A 376 9.58 51.18 -15.55
C GLN A 376 8.90 52.20 -16.46
N LYS A 377 8.83 51.92 -17.77
CA LYS A 377 8.15 52.79 -18.75
C LYS A 377 6.66 52.96 -18.48
N ILE A 378 5.99 51.88 -18.11
CA ILE A 378 4.57 51.90 -17.74
C ILE A 378 4.36 52.73 -16.47
N ASP A 379 5.23 52.57 -15.47
CA ASP A 379 5.20 53.35 -14.21
C ASP A 379 5.45 54.85 -14.43
N ASP A 380 6.30 55.19 -15.40
CA ASP A 380 6.60 56.58 -15.78
C ASP A 380 5.46 57.23 -16.62
N GLY A 381 4.35 56.53 -16.83
CA GLY A 381 3.15 57.06 -17.47
C GLY A 381 3.19 57.06 -19.00
N GLU A 382 4.11 56.32 -19.62
CA GLU A 382 4.10 56.12 -21.07
C GLU A 382 2.86 55.32 -21.47
N GLN A 383 1.95 55.93 -22.26
CA GLN A 383 0.79 55.22 -22.81
C GLN A 383 1.24 54.16 -23.80
N LEU A 384 1.29 52.92 -23.32
CA LEU A 384 1.69 51.75 -24.07
C LEU A 384 0.46 50.91 -24.41
N LEU A 385 -0.38 51.40 -25.33
CA LEU A 385 -1.55 50.68 -25.89
C LEU A 385 -1.20 49.31 -26.52
N GLU A 386 0.09 49.00 -26.67
CA GLU A 386 0.61 47.76 -27.28
C GLU A 386 1.18 46.74 -26.28
N PHE A 387 1.18 47.04 -24.98
CA PHE A 387 1.73 46.15 -23.95
C PHE A 387 0.64 45.37 -23.22
N PRO A 388 0.91 44.11 -22.80
CA PRO A 388 -0.05 43.34 -22.00
C PRO A 388 -0.35 44.03 -20.67
N GLU A 389 -1.47 43.67 -20.04
CA GLU A 389 -1.88 44.22 -18.76
C GLU A 389 -0.84 43.94 -17.66
N LEU A 390 -0.44 44.99 -16.94
CA LEU A 390 0.51 44.90 -15.83
C LEU A 390 -0.24 44.68 -14.51
N THR A 391 -0.46 43.42 -14.17
CA THR A 391 -1.05 43.04 -12.87
C THR A 391 0.00 43.03 -11.76
N ASN A 392 -0.45 43.04 -10.50
CA ASN A 392 0.43 42.87 -9.33
C ASN A 392 1.17 41.53 -9.36
N ASP A 393 0.56 40.48 -9.93
CA ASP A 393 1.19 39.16 -10.07
C ASP A 393 2.37 39.20 -11.04
N VAL A 394 2.24 39.90 -12.16
CA VAL A 394 3.35 40.12 -13.11
C VAL A 394 4.52 40.83 -12.41
N ARG A 395 4.25 41.89 -11.64
CA ARG A 395 5.29 42.59 -10.86
C ARG A 395 5.97 41.65 -9.86
N ASN A 396 5.17 40.84 -9.14
CA ASN A 396 5.68 39.90 -8.16
C ASN A 396 6.58 38.83 -8.79
N ILE A 397 6.19 38.31 -9.96
CA ILE A 397 6.96 37.32 -10.71
C ILE A 397 8.29 37.90 -11.20
N VAL A 398 8.31 39.15 -11.68
CA VAL A 398 9.52 39.82 -12.19
C VAL A 398 10.53 40.18 -11.09
N ILE A 399 10.06 40.45 -9.87
CA ILE A 399 10.95 40.64 -8.71
C ILE A 399 11.69 39.33 -8.37
N GLY A 400 11.10 38.19 -8.73
CA GLY A 400 11.67 36.87 -8.55
C GLY A 400 11.36 36.22 -7.20
N PRO A 401 11.79 34.95 -7.04
CA PRO A 401 11.46 34.13 -5.88
C PRO A 401 12.14 34.63 -4.60
N PHE A 402 11.71 34.14 -3.43
CA PHE A 402 12.47 34.37 -2.20
C PHE A 402 13.85 33.68 -2.25
N HIS A 403 14.89 34.35 -1.75
CA HIS A 403 16.23 33.76 -1.64
C HIS A 403 16.30 32.58 -0.65
N GLN A 404 15.33 32.50 0.27
CA GLN A 404 15.16 31.34 1.15
C GLN A 404 13.94 30.54 0.70
N VAL A 405 14.17 29.26 0.42
CA VAL A 405 13.11 28.33 0.02
C VAL A 405 12.95 27.23 1.05
N LYS A 406 11.73 26.68 1.14
CA LYS A 406 11.45 25.44 1.86
C LYS A 406 11.85 24.27 0.96
N THR A 407 12.64 23.37 1.49
CA THR A 407 13.03 22.12 0.82
C THR A 407 12.32 20.94 1.45
N TYR A 408 11.99 19.96 0.60
CA TYR A 408 11.31 18.74 0.97
C TYR A 408 12.14 17.55 0.51
N THR A 409 12.04 16.43 1.23
CA THR A 409 12.80 15.22 0.94
C THR A 409 12.03 14.24 0.04
N GLN A 410 10.71 14.43 -0.08
CA GLN A 410 9.79 13.55 -0.80
C GLN A 410 8.74 14.37 -1.56
N LEU A 411 8.27 13.83 -2.69
CA LEU A 411 7.24 14.43 -3.55
C LEU A 411 6.32 13.32 -4.05
N TRP A 412 5.01 13.51 -3.91
CA TRP A 412 4.02 12.78 -4.68
C TRP A 412 3.67 13.58 -5.92
N SER A 413 3.65 12.94 -7.08
CA SER A 413 3.18 13.55 -8.34
C SER A 413 2.63 12.45 -9.23
N LEU A 414 1.40 12.63 -9.73
CA LEU A 414 0.73 11.70 -10.64
C LEU A 414 0.71 10.24 -10.15
N GLY A 415 0.37 10.04 -8.87
CA GLY A 415 0.33 8.71 -8.24
C GLY A 415 1.68 8.03 -8.04
N ARG A 416 2.80 8.72 -8.30
CA ARG A 416 4.17 8.23 -8.08
C ARG A 416 4.81 8.94 -6.90
N HIS A 417 5.62 8.18 -6.18
CA HIS A 417 6.32 8.68 -5.00
C HIS A 417 7.82 8.87 -5.27
N PHE A 418 8.27 10.10 -5.20
CA PHE A 418 9.65 10.50 -5.47
C PHE A 418 10.36 10.84 -4.17
N ARG A 419 11.64 10.45 -4.06
CA ARG A 419 12.49 10.76 -2.90
C ARG A 419 13.82 11.32 -3.36
N ILE A 420 14.43 12.17 -2.53
CA ILE A 420 15.81 12.59 -2.74
C ILE A 420 16.74 11.38 -2.65
N LYS A 421 17.77 11.33 -3.50
CA LYS A 421 18.70 10.20 -3.61
C LYS A 421 19.30 9.77 -2.26
N GLY A 422 19.74 10.72 -1.43
CA GLY A 422 20.32 10.39 -0.13
C GLY A 422 19.34 9.76 0.88
N LEU A 423 18.03 10.01 0.72
CA LEU A 423 17.00 9.34 1.50
C LEU A 423 16.66 7.98 0.87
N ASP A 424 16.60 7.92 -0.46
CA ASP A 424 16.29 6.69 -1.19
C ASP A 424 17.38 5.62 -1.03
N ASP A 425 18.66 6.00 -1.05
CA ASP A 425 19.79 5.11 -0.80
C ASP A 425 19.75 4.55 0.64
N LYS A 426 19.32 5.36 1.62
CA LYS A 426 19.21 4.96 3.03
C LYS A 426 18.00 4.08 3.32
N LEU A 427 16.86 4.39 2.70
CA LEU A 427 15.62 3.69 2.95
C LEU A 427 15.53 2.45 2.05
N SER A 428 15.76 2.59 0.74
CA SER A 428 15.77 1.54 -0.29
C SER A 428 14.60 0.55 -0.15
N ARG A 429 13.40 1.08 0.15
CA ARG A 429 12.22 0.30 0.55
C ARG A 429 11.24 0.06 -0.58
N THR A 430 11.23 0.93 -1.59
CA THR A 430 10.22 0.91 -2.66
C THR A 430 10.88 1.10 -4.01
N GLN A 431 10.22 0.66 -5.08
CA GLN A 431 10.70 0.82 -6.46
C GLN A 431 10.53 2.24 -7.00
N ASP A 432 9.72 3.07 -6.35
CA ASP A 432 9.49 4.44 -6.81
C ASP A 432 10.73 5.32 -6.51
N CYS A 433 11.57 5.51 -7.54
CA CYS A 433 12.74 6.36 -7.49
C CYS A 433 12.75 7.35 -8.66
N GLY A 434 13.21 8.57 -8.40
CA GLY A 434 13.31 9.65 -9.38
C GLY A 434 13.21 11.02 -8.74
N LEU A 435 13.91 12.01 -9.27
CA LEU A 435 13.79 13.42 -8.90
C LEU A 435 13.06 14.12 -10.05
N ALA A 436 11.95 14.79 -9.76
CA ALA A 436 11.43 15.85 -10.62
C ALA A 436 11.77 17.20 -9.95
N PRO A 437 12.62 18.05 -10.54
CA PRO A 437 12.73 19.44 -10.13
C PRO A 437 11.50 20.18 -10.68
N LEU A 438 10.38 20.15 -9.97
CA LEU A 438 9.27 21.04 -10.26
C LEU A 438 9.33 22.25 -9.32
N ALA A 439 9.60 23.42 -9.88
CA ALA A 439 9.39 24.68 -9.18
C ALA A 439 7.88 24.91 -9.09
N LEU A 440 7.30 24.65 -7.91
CA LEU A 440 5.89 24.93 -7.62
C LEU A 440 5.63 26.44 -7.77
N GLN A 441 5.01 26.80 -8.89
CA GLN A 441 4.72 28.18 -9.28
C GLN A 441 3.59 28.80 -8.44
N ARG A 442 2.66 27.96 -7.94
CA ARG A 442 1.48 28.41 -7.16
C ARG A 442 1.81 28.87 -5.73
N LEU A 443 2.77 28.24 -5.05
CA LEU A 443 3.09 28.55 -3.64
C LEU A 443 3.83 29.89 -3.43
N MET A 444 4.45 30.46 -4.48
CA MET A 444 5.21 31.71 -4.32
C MET A 444 4.32 32.97 -4.34
N VAL A 445 3.13 32.88 -4.92
CA VAL A 445 2.20 34.01 -5.04
C VAL A 445 1.38 34.18 -3.75
N GLU A 446 0.94 33.09 -3.12
CA GLU A 446 0.10 33.11 -1.90
C GLU A 446 0.84 33.66 -0.66
N GLU A 447 2.11 33.30 -0.42
CA GLU A 447 2.86 33.76 0.76
C GLU A 447 3.12 35.29 0.79
N ARG A 448 2.97 35.99 -0.35
CA ARG A 448 3.09 37.48 -0.40
C ARG A 448 1.82 38.20 0.03
N HIS A 449 0.64 37.65 -0.25
CA HIS A 449 -0.62 38.29 0.12
C HIS A 449 -0.82 38.35 1.65
N GLU A 450 -0.37 37.33 2.39
CA GLU A 450 -0.54 37.29 3.85
C GLU A 450 0.35 38.27 4.62
N ARG A 451 1.51 38.70 4.08
CA ARG A 451 2.41 39.62 4.79
C ARG A 451 2.11 41.10 4.55
N PHE A 452 1.40 41.45 3.49
CA PHE A 452 1.00 42.84 3.20
C PHE A 452 -0.38 43.23 3.74
N ALA A 453 -1.11 42.30 4.38
CA ALA A 453 -2.38 42.58 5.06
C ALA A 453 -2.22 43.39 6.38
N LYS A 454 -1.02 43.87 6.71
CA LYS A 454 -0.82 44.93 7.71
C LYS A 454 -0.41 46.21 7.00
N PRO A 455 -1.23 47.28 7.05
CA PRO A 455 -0.86 48.55 6.45
C PRO A 455 0.22 49.17 7.32
N ASN A 456 1.48 49.07 6.91
CA ASN A 456 2.51 49.98 7.35
C ASN A 456 2.92 50.83 6.15
N SER A 457 2.31 52.00 6.10
CA SER A 457 2.81 53.18 5.40
C SER A 457 4.26 53.46 5.80
N GLY A 458 5.16 53.52 4.83
CA GLY A 458 6.52 54.05 5.00
C GLY A 458 7.61 52.98 4.97
N PHE A 459 8.19 52.75 3.79
CA PHE A 459 9.62 52.38 3.67
C PHE A 459 10.16 52.66 2.25
N TRP A 460 9.64 53.71 1.60
CA TRP A 460 10.43 54.50 0.67
C TRP A 460 11.14 55.55 1.52
N ASP A 461 12.21 55.16 2.22
CA ASP A 461 13.20 56.12 2.69
C ASP A 461 14.56 55.46 2.63
N SER A 462 15.42 56.11 1.85
CA SER A 462 16.85 55.91 1.70
C SER A 462 17.57 56.05 3.05
N ASP A 463 18.54 55.17 3.31
CA ASP A 463 19.94 55.57 3.56
C ASP A 463 20.83 54.36 3.92
N ASP A 464 21.84 54.17 3.07
CA ASP A 464 23.24 53.86 3.39
C ASP A 464 23.65 52.87 4.51
N LYS A 465 24.42 51.87 4.04
CA LYS A 465 25.71 51.35 4.56
C LYS A 465 25.79 49.99 5.31
N VAL A 466 26.60 49.14 4.67
CA VAL A 466 27.34 47.90 5.04
C VAL A 466 26.58 46.58 5.01
#